data_AF-A0A0F3H0P3-F1
#
_entry.id   AF-A0A0F3H0P3-F1
#
_cell.length_a   1.000
_cell.length_b   1.000
_cell.length_c   1.000
_cell.angle_alpha   90.00
_cell.angle_beta   90.00
_cell.angle_gamma   90.00
#
_symmetry.space_group_name_H-M   'P 1'
#
loop_
_entity.id
_entity.type
_entity.pdbx_description
1 polymer ?
#
loop_
_entity_poly.entity_id
_entity_poly.type
_entity_poly.pdbx_seq_one_letter_code
_entity_poly.pdbx_strand_id
1 'polypeptide(L)'
;MIVTANSIYASSASSSTSTSSSTGSSSSTDELGKDEFLKLFTSQLKYQDPLNPMDSTNFTTQLAQFSSLEQLYNINSNIKTLTQYENSLNNVMAVSLIGKSVTTTDNKTALVSGISFDNGVTYLSLDNGDKIMMSNVTAINAKNKT
;
A
#
# COMPACT_ATOMS: atom_id res chain seq x y z
N MET A 1 -18.89 41.01 44.90
CA MET A 1 -18.03 40.36 43.88
C MET A 1 -18.78 40.44 42.55
N ILE A 2 -18.62 41.51 41.78
CA ILE A 2 -17.68 41.69 40.64
C ILE A 2 -17.90 40.58 39.59
N VAL A 3 -18.68 40.81 38.50
CA VAL A 3 -18.30 41.21 37.10
C VAL A 3 -17.17 40.32 36.51
N THR A 4 -17.08 39.84 35.25
CA THR A 4 -17.56 40.25 33.92
C THR A 4 -17.32 39.10 32.91
N ALA A 5 -17.86 39.31 31.72
CA ALA A 5 -17.87 38.50 30.50
C ALA A 5 -16.53 38.15 29.80
N ASN A 6 -16.69 37.30 28.78
CA ASN A 6 -16.11 37.38 27.43
C ASN A 6 -14.83 36.59 27.12
N SER A 7 -14.95 35.70 26.13
CA SER A 7 -14.07 35.80 24.95
C SER A 7 -14.79 35.26 23.72
N ILE A 8 -15.44 36.20 23.01
CA ILE A 8 -15.65 36.14 21.58
C ILE A 8 -14.28 36.04 20.89
N TYR A 9 -14.10 35.05 20.01
CA TYR A 9 -13.23 35.20 18.85
C TYR A 9 -14.12 35.07 17.61
N ALA A 10 -14.35 36.21 16.97
CA ALA A 10 -14.94 36.31 15.65
C ALA A 10 -13.85 36.10 14.60
N SER A 11 -14.14 35.38 13.51
CA SER A 11 -13.53 35.66 12.21
C SER A 11 -14.26 34.93 11.07
N SER A 12 -14.86 35.75 10.21
CA SER A 12 -15.00 35.64 8.74
C SER A 12 -15.64 34.40 8.10
N ALA A 13 -16.78 34.66 7.46
CA ALA A 13 -17.33 33.89 6.36
C ALA A 13 -16.34 33.75 5.18
N SER A 14 -16.32 32.57 4.55
CA SER A 14 -16.03 32.43 3.13
C SER A 14 -16.70 31.16 2.60
N SER A 15 -17.60 31.37 1.64
CA SER A 15 -18.18 30.35 0.79
C SER A 15 -17.11 29.73 -0.11
N SER A 16 -16.99 28.40 -0.14
CA SER A 16 -16.49 27.72 -1.33
C SER A 16 -17.13 26.35 -1.48
N THR A 17 -18.04 26.26 -2.45
CA THR A 17 -18.28 25.14 -3.35
C THR A 17 -17.53 23.86 -3.00
N SER A 18 -18.28 22.85 -2.55
CA SER A 18 -17.83 21.46 -2.55
C SER A 18 -17.68 21.00 -4.00
N THR A 19 -16.54 21.31 -4.61
CA THR A 19 -16.13 20.70 -5.86
C THR A 19 -15.78 19.26 -5.54
N SER A 20 -16.68 18.34 -5.89
CA SER A 20 -16.42 16.91 -5.92
C SER A 20 -15.21 16.66 -6.83
N SER A 21 -14.03 16.57 -6.25
CA SER A 21 -12.85 16.08 -6.95
C SER A 21 -13.09 14.61 -7.21
N SER A 22 -13.59 14.30 -8.39
CA SER A 22 -13.47 12.98 -8.99
C SER A 22 -12.01 12.58 -8.91
N THR A 23 -11.70 11.64 -8.02
CA THR A 23 -10.47 10.85 -8.07
C THR A 23 -10.54 10.01 -9.34
N GLY A 24 -10.28 10.65 -10.47
CA GLY A 24 -9.86 9.97 -11.67
C GLY A 24 -8.48 9.41 -11.36
N SER A 25 -8.44 8.14 -10.95
CA SER A 25 -7.22 7.34 -11.04
C SER A 25 -6.87 7.22 -12.52
N SER A 26 -6.23 8.23 -13.08
CA SER A 26 -5.50 8.13 -14.33
C SER A 26 -4.17 7.45 -14.01
N SER A 27 -4.23 6.14 -13.83
CA SER A 27 -3.07 5.24 -13.80
C SER A 27 -2.71 4.78 -15.22
N SER A 28 -2.83 5.68 -16.20
CA SER A 28 -2.68 5.39 -17.63
C SER A 28 -1.62 6.28 -18.31
N THR A 29 -0.84 7.04 -17.53
CA THR A 29 0.23 7.89 -18.07
C THR A 29 1.52 7.14 -18.41
N ASP A 30 1.72 5.96 -17.81
CA ASP A 30 3.04 5.30 -17.82
C ASP A 30 3.18 4.32 -19.02
N GLU A 31 2.12 3.62 -19.43
CA GLU A 31 2.12 2.83 -20.68
C GLU A 31 2.25 3.71 -21.95
N LEU A 32 1.86 4.99 -21.87
CA LEU A 32 1.82 5.89 -23.02
C LEU A 32 3.24 6.24 -23.53
N GLY A 33 4.26 6.24 -22.66
CA GLY A 33 5.63 6.64 -23.02
C GLY A 33 6.35 5.66 -23.96
N LYS A 34 6.08 4.36 -23.85
CA LYS A 34 6.75 3.32 -24.66
C LYS A 34 6.18 3.21 -26.07
N ASP A 35 4.86 3.34 -26.21
CA ASP A 35 4.17 3.26 -27.50
C ASP A 35 4.40 4.51 -28.35
N GLU A 36 4.40 5.68 -27.70
CA GLU A 36 4.74 6.95 -28.35
C GLU A 36 6.23 6.99 -28.73
N PHE A 37 7.10 6.31 -27.97
CA PHE A 37 8.50 6.07 -28.32
C PHE A 37 8.68 5.12 -29.51
N LEU A 38 8.03 3.95 -29.54
CA LEU A 38 8.10 3.02 -30.67
C LEU A 38 7.63 3.68 -31.98
N LYS A 39 6.65 4.57 -31.89
CA LYS A 39 6.15 5.37 -33.01
C LYS A 39 7.16 6.43 -33.49
N LEU A 40 7.89 7.07 -32.58
CA LEU A 40 8.97 7.99 -32.91
C LEU A 40 10.19 7.25 -33.49
N PHE A 41 10.54 6.10 -32.92
CA PHE A 41 11.65 5.24 -33.37
C PHE A 41 11.40 4.68 -34.78
N THR A 42 10.19 4.18 -35.05
CA THR A 42 9.80 3.73 -36.39
C THR A 42 9.74 4.89 -37.40
N SER A 43 9.34 6.09 -36.97
CA SER A 43 9.37 7.29 -37.82
C SER A 43 10.79 7.71 -38.20
N GLN A 44 11.75 7.62 -37.27
CA GLN A 44 13.16 7.91 -37.54
C GLN A 44 13.78 6.85 -38.46
N LEU A 45 13.53 5.55 -38.23
CA LEU A 45 13.97 4.46 -39.12
C LEU A 45 13.49 4.62 -40.56
N LYS A 46 12.29 5.20 -40.76
CA LYS A 46 11.70 5.45 -42.08
C LYS A 46 12.34 6.64 -42.82
N TYR A 47 13.09 7.50 -42.12
CA TYR A 47 13.68 8.73 -42.64
C TYR A 47 15.22 8.82 -42.50
N GLN A 48 15.90 7.74 -42.08
CA GLN A 48 17.38 7.72 -42.04
C GLN A 48 17.96 7.53 -43.45
N ASP A 49 18.86 8.44 -43.83
CA ASP A 49 19.77 8.28 -44.96
C ASP A 49 20.83 7.21 -44.59
N PRO A 50 21.00 6.13 -45.38
CA PRO A 50 21.90 5.01 -45.07
C PRO A 50 23.38 5.36 -44.89
N LEU A 51 23.80 6.59 -45.17
CA LEU A 51 25.21 7.02 -45.12
C LEU A 51 25.72 7.51 -43.75
N ASN A 52 24.89 7.69 -42.72
CA ASN A 52 25.35 8.10 -41.37
C ASN A 52 24.54 7.47 -40.20
N PRO A 53 24.92 6.28 -39.71
CA PRO A 53 24.11 5.50 -38.76
C PRO A 53 24.22 5.90 -37.27
N MET A 54 24.70 7.10 -36.89
CA MET A 54 25.29 7.30 -35.56
C MET A 54 24.40 7.72 -34.36
N ASP A 55 23.08 7.88 -34.46
CA ASP A 55 22.29 8.45 -33.32
C ASP A 55 21.13 7.61 -32.77
N SER A 56 20.88 6.40 -33.30
CA SER A 56 19.73 5.59 -32.84
C SER A 56 20.05 4.68 -31.64
N THR A 57 21.32 4.39 -31.38
CA THR A 57 21.72 3.39 -30.37
C THR A 57 21.76 3.97 -28.95
N ASN A 58 22.27 5.20 -28.77
CA ASN A 58 22.44 5.80 -27.44
C ASN A 58 21.08 6.08 -26.77
N PHE A 59 20.11 6.58 -27.54
CA PHE A 59 18.74 6.78 -27.07
C PHE A 59 18.01 5.47 -26.76
N THR A 60 18.20 4.43 -27.59
CA THR A 60 17.64 3.09 -27.31
C THR A 60 18.20 2.52 -26.01
N THR A 61 19.49 2.74 -25.73
CA THR A 61 20.10 2.35 -24.45
C THR A 61 19.51 3.10 -23.27
N GLN A 62 19.31 4.41 -23.36
CA GLN A 62 18.70 5.20 -22.27
C GLN A 62 17.24 4.80 -22.02
N LEU A 63 16.48 4.46 -23.06
CA LEU A 63 15.10 3.97 -22.91
C LEU A 63 15.01 2.56 -22.36
N ALA A 64 15.93 1.67 -22.75
CA ALA A 64 16.04 0.36 -22.13
C ALA A 64 16.30 0.49 -20.61
N GLN A 65 17.12 1.47 -20.21
CA GLN A 65 17.35 1.78 -18.79
C GLN A 65 16.08 2.32 -18.11
N PHE A 66 15.38 3.29 -18.72
CA PHE A 66 14.12 3.81 -18.17
C PHE A 66 13.03 2.74 -18.06
N SER A 67 12.82 1.93 -19.10
CA SER A 67 11.84 0.83 -19.08
C SER A 67 12.16 -0.22 -18.02
N SER A 68 13.46 -0.45 -17.75
CA SER A 68 13.88 -1.33 -16.66
C SER A 68 13.57 -0.74 -15.28
N LEU A 69 13.80 0.57 -15.08
CA LEU A 69 13.46 1.26 -13.83
C LEU A 69 11.95 1.30 -13.58
N GLU A 70 11.17 1.55 -14.63
CA GLU A 70 9.72 1.53 -14.58
C GLU A 70 9.19 0.13 -14.28
N GLN A 71 9.76 -0.91 -14.91
CA GLN A 71 9.43 -2.29 -14.57
C GLN A 71 9.75 -2.60 -13.11
N LEU A 72 10.88 -2.11 -12.58
CA LEU A 72 11.22 -2.25 -11.16
C LEU A 72 10.24 -1.51 -10.26
N TYR A 73 9.80 -0.32 -10.63
CA TYR A 73 8.78 0.42 -9.89
C TYR A 73 7.45 -0.34 -9.87
N ASN A 74 7.02 -0.86 -11.02
CA ASN A 74 5.83 -1.69 -11.14
C ASN A 74 5.92 -2.95 -10.29
N ILE A 75 7.09 -3.62 -10.26
CA ILE A 75 7.32 -4.77 -9.38
C ILE A 75 7.18 -4.36 -7.91
N ASN A 76 7.80 -3.25 -7.49
CA ASN A 76 7.67 -2.75 -6.11
C ASN A 76 6.22 -2.44 -5.74
N SER A 77 5.45 -1.82 -6.64
CA SER A 77 4.03 -1.54 -6.45
C SER A 77 3.19 -2.82 -6.31
N ASN A 78 3.47 -3.82 -7.15
CA ASN A 78 2.82 -5.12 -7.07
C ASN A 78 3.16 -5.87 -5.77
N ILE A 79 4.42 -5.82 -5.33
CA ILE A 79 4.84 -6.40 -4.04
C ILE A 79 4.09 -5.73 -2.88
N LYS A 80 3.97 -4.39 -2.89
CA LYS A 80 3.20 -3.67 -1.87
C LYS A 80 1.73 -4.10 -1.85
N THR A 81 1.12 -4.26 -3.02
CA THR A 81 -0.25 -4.77 -3.16
C THR A 81 -0.37 -6.20 -2.62
N LEU A 82 0.60 -7.07 -2.93
CA LEU A 82 0.63 -8.44 -2.44
C LEU A 82 0.73 -8.50 -0.91
N THR A 83 1.60 -7.69 -0.29
CA THR A 83 1.69 -7.60 1.17
C THR A 83 0.38 -7.12 1.80
N GLN A 84 -0.31 -6.16 1.19
CA GLN A 84 -1.63 -5.73 1.66
C GLN A 84 -2.67 -6.85 1.59
N TYR A 85 -2.66 -7.62 0.51
CA TYR A 85 -3.55 -8.77 0.36
C TYR A 85 -3.26 -9.86 1.40
N GLU A 86 -1.98 -10.18 1.63
CA GLU A 86 -1.56 -11.12 2.68
C GLU A 86 -2.03 -10.66 4.06
N ASN A 87 -1.87 -9.38 4.39
CA ASN A 87 -2.37 -8.82 5.65
C ASN A 87 -3.90 -8.93 5.76
N SER A 88 -4.63 -8.70 4.66
CA SER A 88 -6.09 -8.90 4.64
C SER A 88 -6.49 -10.34 4.92
N LEU A 89 -5.75 -11.33 4.38
CA LEU A 89 -5.99 -12.74 4.68
C LEU A 89 -5.71 -13.05 6.15
N ASN A 90 -4.60 -12.53 6.69
CA ASN A 90 -4.26 -12.65 8.10
C ASN A 90 -5.35 -12.04 9.01
N ASN A 91 -5.95 -10.91 8.61
CA ASN A 91 -7.06 -10.29 9.33
C ASN A 91 -8.27 -11.23 9.45
N VAL A 92 -8.67 -11.87 8.34
CA VAL A 92 -9.80 -12.81 8.33
C VAL A 92 -9.52 -14.02 9.22
N MET A 93 -8.31 -14.57 9.15
CA MET A 93 -7.90 -15.67 10.02
C MET A 93 -7.87 -15.25 11.49
N ALA A 94 -7.39 -14.05 11.80
CA ALA A 94 -7.34 -13.50 13.16
C ALA A 94 -8.72 -13.39 13.81
N VAL A 95 -9.76 -13.01 13.06
CA VAL A 95 -11.14 -12.94 13.57
C VAL A 95 -11.61 -14.28 14.09
N SER A 96 -11.24 -15.38 13.44
CA SER A 96 -11.59 -16.72 13.89
C SER A 96 -10.92 -17.14 15.20
N LEU A 97 -9.84 -16.45 15.60
CA LEU A 97 -9.07 -16.77 16.80
C LEU A 97 -9.60 -16.07 18.05
N ILE A 98 -10.40 -15.01 17.92
CA ILE A 98 -10.97 -14.31 19.07
C ILE A 98 -11.75 -15.32 19.94
N GLY A 99 -11.43 -15.35 21.24
CA GLY A 99 -12.02 -16.28 22.19
C GLY A 99 -11.44 -17.71 22.16
N LYS A 100 -10.44 -17.99 21.31
CA LYS A 100 -9.65 -19.22 21.34
C LYS A 100 -8.34 -19.02 22.11
N SER A 101 -7.83 -20.10 22.71
CA SER A 101 -6.51 -20.08 23.32
C SER A 101 -5.47 -20.42 22.27
N VAL A 102 -4.42 -19.61 22.17
CA VAL A 102 -3.31 -19.82 21.23
C VAL A 102 -2.04 -20.09 22.00
N THR A 103 -1.18 -20.95 21.47
CA THR A 103 0.19 -21.16 21.95
C THR A 103 1.14 -20.39 21.06
N THR A 104 2.08 -19.67 21.66
CA THR A 104 3.07 -18.85 20.95
C THR A 104 4.37 -19.61 20.70
N THR A 105 5.27 -19.04 19.89
CA THR A 105 6.64 -19.54 19.70
C THR A 105 7.42 -19.66 21.01
N ASP A 106 7.09 -18.86 22.03
CA ASP A 106 7.71 -18.91 23.36
C ASP A 106 7.10 -19.99 24.28
N ASN A 107 6.29 -20.90 23.74
CA ASN A 107 5.52 -21.91 24.49
C ASN A 107 4.57 -21.31 25.54
N LYS A 108 4.14 -20.06 25.38
CA LYS A 108 3.14 -19.44 26.23
C LYS A 108 1.75 -19.66 25.64
N THR A 109 0.79 -19.99 26.49
CA THR A 109 -0.62 -20.12 26.07
C THR A 109 -1.43 -18.97 26.68
N ALA A 110 -2.20 -18.29 25.83
CA ALA A 110 -3.03 -17.16 26.22
C ALA A 110 -4.33 -17.14 25.42
N LEU A 111 -5.37 -16.49 25.96
CA LEU A 111 -6.63 -16.32 25.26
C LEU A 111 -6.55 -15.09 24.35
N VAL A 112 -6.96 -15.22 23.09
CA VAL A 112 -7.09 -14.06 22.21
C VAL A 112 -8.31 -13.25 22.61
N SER A 113 -8.09 -12.04 23.12
CA SER A 113 -9.13 -11.10 23.56
C SER A 113 -9.61 -10.18 22.44
N GLY A 114 -8.79 -9.96 21.42
CA GLY A 114 -9.15 -9.11 20.28
C GLY A 114 -8.05 -9.05 19.21
N ILE A 115 -8.22 -8.13 18.28
CA ILE A 115 -7.29 -7.90 17.16
C ILE A 115 -6.93 -6.42 17.13
N SER A 116 -5.66 -6.14 16.88
CA SER A 116 -5.13 -4.79 16.70
C SER A 116 -4.43 -4.72 15.34
N PHE A 117 -4.70 -3.66 14.59
CA PHE A 117 -4.01 -3.40 13.32
C PHE A 117 -3.07 -2.22 13.53
N ASP A 118 -1.79 -2.39 13.21
CA ASP A 118 -0.79 -1.32 13.31
C ASP A 118 0.16 -1.39 12.11
N ASN A 119 0.31 -0.27 11.41
CA ASN A 119 1.14 -0.13 10.20
C ASN A 119 0.92 -1.23 9.14
N GLY A 120 -0.33 -1.70 9.00
CA GLY A 120 -0.69 -2.77 8.07
C GLY A 120 -0.44 -4.19 8.58
N VAL A 121 0.18 -4.36 9.76
CA VAL A 121 0.41 -5.67 10.37
C VAL A 121 -0.72 -6.02 11.34
N THR A 122 -1.13 -7.29 11.30
CA THR A 122 -2.16 -7.86 12.18
C THR A 122 -1.55 -8.38 13.48
N TYR A 123 -2.03 -7.88 14.61
CA TYR A 123 -1.67 -8.35 15.94
C TYR A 123 -2.88 -8.98 16.62
N LEU A 124 -2.65 -10.09 17.31
CA LEU A 124 -3.58 -10.67 18.27
C LEU A 124 -3.33 -10.01 19.62
N SER A 125 -4.38 -9.42 20.19
CA SER A 125 -4.37 -8.95 21.56
C SER A 125 -4.73 -10.13 22.47
N LEU A 126 -3.89 -10.39 23.45
CA LEU A 126 -4.07 -11.46 24.41
C LEU A 126 -4.79 -10.94 25.67
N ASP A 127 -5.32 -11.84 26.49
CA ASP A 127 -6.00 -11.54 27.75
C ASP A 127 -5.05 -10.99 28.84
N ASN A 128 -3.77 -11.32 28.75
CA ASN A 128 -2.72 -10.79 29.61
C ASN A 128 -2.26 -9.36 29.22
N GLY A 129 -2.82 -8.78 28.15
CA GLY A 129 -2.47 -7.45 27.63
C GLY A 129 -1.33 -7.43 26.61
N ASP A 130 -0.67 -8.57 26.38
CA ASP A 130 0.38 -8.69 25.36
C ASP A 130 -0.22 -8.64 23.95
N LYS A 131 0.56 -8.13 23.00
CA LYS A 131 0.26 -8.19 21.57
C LYS A 131 1.27 -9.09 20.88
N ILE A 132 0.79 -10.05 20.11
CA ILE A 132 1.63 -10.95 19.32
C ILE A 132 1.23 -10.89 17.85
N MET A 133 2.18 -11.07 16.95
CA MET A 133 1.88 -11.23 15.54
C MET A 133 1.22 -12.59 15.30
N MET A 134 0.34 -12.67 14.29
CA MET A 134 -0.28 -13.93 13.86
C MET A 134 0.76 -15.01 13.54
N SER A 135 1.90 -14.63 12.94
CA SER A 135 3.01 -15.52 12.61
C SER A 135 3.61 -16.24 13.81
N ASN A 136 3.41 -15.72 15.03
CA ASN A 136 3.99 -16.27 16.25
C ASN A 136 3.06 -17.29 16.92
N VAL A 137 1.90 -17.58 16.34
CA VAL A 137 0.98 -18.63 16.81
C VAL A 137 1.45 -19.98 16.28
N THR A 138 1.77 -20.91 17.18
CA THR A 138 2.23 -22.27 16.85
C THR A 138 1.13 -23.32 16.97
N ALA A 139 0.14 -23.09 17.84
CA ALA A 139 -1.03 -23.97 17.97
C ALA A 139 -2.28 -23.18 18.38
N ILE A 140 -3.44 -23.68 17.96
CA ILE A 140 -4.75 -23.14 18.34
C ILE A 140 -5.46 -24.20 19.17
N ASN A 141 -5.67 -23.91 20.45
CA ASN A 141 -6.38 -24.77 21.38
C ASN A 141 -7.85 -24.35 21.42
N ALA A 142 -8.75 -25.29 21.09
CA ALA A 142 -10.17 -25.08 21.33
C ALA A 142 -10.39 -25.03 22.85
N LYS A 143 -11.12 -24.02 23.33
CA LYS A 143 -11.54 -23.94 24.73
C LYS A 143 -12.22 -25.27 25.09
N ASN A 144 -11.59 -26.08 25.94
CA ASN A 144 -12.18 -27.33 26.38
C ASN A 144 -13.48 -26.98 27.11
N LYS A 145 -14.61 -27.40 26.55
CA LYS A 145 -15.93 -27.17 27.11
C LYS A 145 -16.06 -28.05 28.35
N THR A 146 -15.82 -27.49 29.52
CA THR A 146 -16.35 -28.04 30.78
C THR A 146 -17.85 -27.87 30.81
#